data_AF-A0A961IHB7-F1
#
_entry.id   AF-A0A961IHB7-F1
#
_cell.length_a   1.000
_cell.length_b   1.000
_cell.length_c   1.000
_cell.angle_alpha   90.00
_cell.angle_beta   90.00
_cell.angle_gamma   90.00
#
_symmetry.space_group_name_H-M   'P 1'
#
loop_
_entity.id
_entity.type
_entity.pdbx_description
1 polymer ?
#
loop_
_entity_poly.entity_id
_entity_poly.type
_entity_poly.pdbx_seq_one_letter_code
_entity_poly.pdbx_strand_id
1 'polypeptide(L)'
;QAAQFDLIILETSGTGQSDAEIVDLVDTGVYVMTAEFGAPTQLEKIAMLDYADLVALNKAEKQGAQDALAYVRKQYQRNHEAFDRSPESMPVYATIASRFNDPGVNHFYNQLLKALETRRPDLDGRFRPIDADRRMASGNMDMEIIPSDRRRYLAEIADTLDKYHIEAEKQAGLARDLQALERSIALLSGPSQNEKNSDMNTDIVAEDIIEASSETQSEAAGEVARLRRLADSIQSRINPEVLQFIQKWPRTREAYRQEEFRFKVRDREIVQQLKYHSLSGLGIPVIALPAYESAYELVRYFYKENLPGSFPYTAAVFPFRKQGEDPTRMFAGEGGPERTNIRFHYLTHTESTAEDAAHTDESTTSTDQGTAAAEQSAHTKTAPSVARLSTAFDSVTLYGEDPARRPDIYGKVGNSGVSVPTLDDCKKL
;
A
#
# COMPACT_ATOMS: atom_id res chain seq x y z
N GLN A 1 -24.04 22.12 47.96
CA GLN A 1 -24.17 20.82 48.67
C GLN A 1 -25.47 20.05 48.37
N ALA A 2 -26.22 20.34 47.29
CA ALA A 2 -27.55 19.74 47.06
C ALA A 2 -27.58 18.37 46.34
N ALA A 3 -26.44 17.88 45.80
CA ALA A 3 -26.41 16.70 44.91
C ALA A 3 -25.59 15.49 45.42
N GLN A 4 -25.00 15.56 46.63
CA GLN A 4 -24.30 14.44 47.30
C GLN A 4 -23.22 13.69 46.48
N PHE A 5 -22.58 14.32 45.50
CA PHE A 5 -21.42 13.73 44.81
C PHE A 5 -20.16 13.78 45.70
N ASP A 6 -19.32 12.74 45.63
CA ASP A 6 -18.03 12.67 46.33
C ASP A 6 -16.97 13.62 45.74
N LEU A 7 -17.00 13.84 44.42
CA LEU A 7 -16.09 14.72 43.69
C LEU A 7 -16.82 15.36 42.51
N ILE A 8 -16.57 16.64 42.25
CA ILE A 8 -17.05 17.36 41.06
C ILE A 8 -15.81 17.78 40.27
N ILE A 9 -15.75 17.37 38.99
CA ILE A 9 -14.70 17.78 38.06
C ILE A 9 -15.28 18.84 37.13
N LEU A 10 -14.58 19.96 36.98
CA LEU A 10 -14.95 21.04 36.08
C LEU A 10 -13.85 21.21 35.02
N GLU A 11 -14.20 20.99 33.76
CA GLU A 11 -13.33 21.23 32.60
C GLU A 11 -13.75 22.53 31.92
N THR A 12 -12.79 23.43 31.69
CA THR A 12 -13.02 24.68 30.96
C THR A 12 -12.86 24.45 29.45
N SER A 13 -13.48 25.30 28.63
CA SER A 13 -13.10 25.40 27.22
C SER A 13 -11.66 25.91 27.10
N GLY A 14 -10.94 25.54 26.03
CA GLY A 14 -9.54 25.93 25.83
C GLY A 14 -9.28 27.40 26.15
N THR A 15 -8.56 27.65 27.25
CA THR A 15 -8.31 28.98 27.77
C THR A 15 -7.17 29.65 27.01
N GLY A 16 -7.27 30.97 26.83
CA GLY A 16 -6.12 31.77 26.38
C GLY A 16 -5.04 31.79 27.45
N GLN A 17 -3.81 32.18 27.09
CA GLN A 17 -2.67 32.19 28.03
C GLN A 17 -2.90 33.04 29.29
N SER A 18 -3.81 34.02 29.26
CA SER A 18 -4.10 34.95 30.36
C SER A 18 -5.32 34.59 31.23
N ASP A 19 -6.05 33.51 30.91
CA ASP A 19 -7.30 33.18 31.56
C ASP A 19 -7.09 32.17 32.71
N ALA A 20 -7.50 32.57 33.92
CA ALA A 20 -7.38 31.82 35.16
C ALA A 20 -8.66 31.90 36.02
N GLU A 21 -9.81 32.28 35.44
CA GLU A 21 -11.06 32.51 36.18
C GLU A 21 -11.56 31.27 36.93
N ILE A 22 -11.15 30.07 36.49
CA ILE A 22 -11.53 28.81 37.13
C ILE A 22 -10.97 28.64 38.54
N VAL A 23 -9.85 29.29 38.86
CA VAL A 23 -9.12 29.11 40.13
C VAL A 23 -9.98 29.51 41.33
N ASP A 24 -10.81 30.56 41.19
CA ASP A 24 -11.68 31.06 42.26
C ASP A 24 -12.90 30.17 42.52
N LEU A 25 -13.16 29.19 41.64
CA LEU A 25 -14.34 28.34 41.69
C LEU A 25 -14.04 26.91 42.14
N VAL A 26 -12.77 26.52 42.27
CA VAL A 26 -12.35 25.13 42.51
C VAL A 26 -11.47 24.96 43.74
N ASP A 27 -11.64 23.82 44.42
CA ASP A 27 -10.78 23.45 45.55
C ASP A 27 -9.37 23.03 45.11
N THR A 28 -9.15 22.61 43.86
CA THR A 28 -7.82 22.18 43.37
C THR A 28 -7.72 22.48 41.88
N GLY A 29 -6.68 23.23 41.49
CA GLY A 29 -6.45 23.67 40.11
C GLY A 29 -5.48 22.76 39.36
N VAL A 30 -5.91 22.23 38.21
CA VAL A 30 -5.04 21.47 37.30
C VAL A 30 -4.88 22.22 35.99
N TYR A 31 -3.64 22.45 35.57
CA TYR A 31 -3.35 23.01 34.24
C TYR A 31 -2.85 21.92 33.29
N VAL A 32 -3.52 21.76 32.15
CA VAL A 32 -3.14 20.80 31.11
C VAL A 32 -2.58 21.56 29.92
N MET A 33 -1.38 21.19 29.47
CA MET A 33 -0.73 21.81 28.33
C MET A 33 -0.03 20.77 27.44
N THR A 34 0.44 21.20 26.27
CA THR A 34 1.25 20.36 25.37
C THR A 34 2.65 20.93 25.24
N ALA A 35 3.58 20.17 24.65
CA ALA A 35 4.95 20.63 24.38
C ALA A 35 5.03 21.77 23.34
N GLU A 36 3.92 22.11 22.66
CA GLU A 36 3.85 23.07 21.55
C GLU A 36 3.50 24.49 22.03
N PHE A 37 4.21 25.02 23.03
CA PHE A 37 4.01 26.41 23.53
C PHE A 37 4.91 27.45 22.84
N GLY A 38 5.73 27.03 21.87
CA GLY A 38 6.68 27.89 21.17
C GLY A 38 7.94 28.15 22.00
N ALA A 39 8.37 29.40 22.09
CA ALA A 39 9.59 29.76 22.82
C ALA A 39 9.39 29.63 24.35
N PRO A 40 10.42 29.25 25.13
CA PRO A 40 10.33 29.17 26.59
C PRO A 40 9.84 30.44 27.29
N THR A 41 10.09 31.62 26.71
CA THR A 41 9.61 32.93 27.22
C THR A 41 8.09 33.08 27.17
N GLN A 42 7.37 32.25 26.40
CA GLN A 42 5.91 32.25 26.41
C GLN A 42 5.34 31.68 27.70
N LEU A 43 6.09 30.83 28.42
CA LEU A 43 5.64 30.27 29.70
C LEU A 43 5.45 31.35 30.77
N GLU A 44 6.21 32.45 30.70
CA GLU A 44 6.09 33.61 31.60
C GLU A 44 4.75 34.35 31.43
N LYS A 45 4.01 34.10 30.34
CA LYS A 45 2.73 34.72 30.07
C LYS A 45 1.53 33.84 30.42
N ILE A 46 1.78 32.60 30.84
CA ILE A 46 0.71 31.64 31.15
C ILE A 46 0.31 31.83 32.60
N ALA A 47 -0.80 32.55 32.84
CA ALA A 47 -1.29 32.86 34.18
C ALA A 47 -1.57 31.59 35.00
N MET A 48 -2.09 30.53 34.37
CA MET A 48 -2.37 29.27 35.07
C MET A 48 -1.14 28.60 35.70
N LEU A 49 0.09 28.90 35.25
CA LEU A 49 1.30 28.38 35.89
C LEU A 49 1.58 29.02 37.26
N ASP A 50 0.98 30.17 37.56
CA ASP A 50 1.08 30.83 38.87
C ASP A 50 0.13 30.22 39.91
N TYR A 51 -0.99 29.62 39.45
CA TYR A 51 -2.09 29.21 40.34
C TYR A 51 -2.35 27.71 40.39
N ALA A 52 -1.87 26.94 39.41
CA ALA A 52 -2.15 25.51 39.35
C ALA A 52 -1.45 24.73 40.49
N ASP A 53 -2.19 23.84 41.13
CA ASP A 53 -1.65 22.88 42.09
C ASP A 53 -0.82 21.79 41.40
N LEU A 54 -1.28 21.36 40.23
CA LEU A 54 -0.58 20.40 39.38
C LEU A 54 -0.63 20.81 37.92
N VAL A 55 0.42 20.48 37.19
CA VAL A 55 0.52 20.67 35.74
C VAL A 55 0.68 19.32 35.05
N ALA A 56 -0.17 19.04 34.07
CA ALA A 56 -0.04 17.89 33.18
C ALA A 56 0.46 18.36 31.81
N LEU A 57 1.71 18.03 31.47
CA LEU A 57 2.22 18.15 30.11
C LEU A 57 1.74 16.92 29.32
N ASN A 58 0.57 17.03 28.70
CA ASN A 58 -0.06 15.98 27.91
C ASN A 58 0.50 15.95 26.48
N LYS A 59 0.27 14.83 25.78
CA LYS A 59 0.87 14.50 24.48
C LYS A 59 2.41 14.40 24.56
N ALA A 60 2.92 13.82 25.64
CA ALA A 60 4.36 13.71 25.90
C ALA A 60 5.11 12.74 24.97
N GLU A 61 4.41 11.99 24.11
CA GLU A 61 4.97 11.24 22.98
C GLU A 61 5.50 12.13 21.86
N LYS A 62 5.12 13.42 21.84
CA LYS A 62 5.59 14.37 20.83
C LYS A 62 7.05 14.75 21.04
N GLN A 63 7.71 15.10 19.93
CA GLN A 63 9.08 15.58 19.94
C GLN A 63 9.22 16.84 20.81
N GLY A 64 10.31 16.92 21.58
CA GLY A 64 10.58 18.05 22.47
C GLY A 64 9.83 18.01 23.80
N ALA A 65 9.04 16.96 24.10
CA ALA A 65 8.32 16.83 25.36
C ALA A 65 9.24 16.82 26.60
N GLN A 66 10.43 16.20 26.51
CA GLN A 66 11.39 16.19 27.62
C GLN A 66 11.94 17.59 27.92
N ASP A 67 12.31 18.35 26.89
CA ASP A 67 12.76 19.73 27.03
C ASP A 67 11.63 20.63 27.55
N ALA A 68 10.43 20.47 26.98
CA ALA A 68 9.22 21.15 27.44
C ALA A 68 8.95 20.90 28.93
N LEU A 69 9.06 19.66 29.39
CA LEU A 69 8.88 19.30 30.80
C LEU A 69 9.90 20.01 31.68
N ALA A 70 11.16 20.08 31.26
CA ALA A 70 12.21 20.79 31.99
C ALA A 70 11.95 22.31 32.04
N TYR A 71 11.51 22.92 30.95
CA TYR A 71 11.17 24.35 30.92
C TYR A 71 9.97 24.69 31.80
N VAL A 72 8.90 23.90 31.72
CA VAL A 72 7.69 24.11 32.53
C VAL A 72 7.99 23.92 34.01
N ARG A 73 8.79 22.92 34.39
CA ARG A 73 9.25 22.74 35.78
C ARG A 73 10.03 23.93 36.31
N LYS A 74 10.96 24.46 35.52
CA LYS A 74 11.73 25.66 35.89
C LYS A 74 10.84 26.90 36.01
N GLN A 75 9.86 27.05 35.11
CA GLN A 75 8.94 28.18 35.19
C GLN A 75 8.03 28.07 36.42
N TYR A 76 7.44 26.90 36.66
CA TYR A 76 6.63 26.65 37.86
C TYR A 76 7.40 26.94 39.14
N GLN A 77 8.67 26.49 39.21
CA GLN A 77 9.55 26.77 40.34
C GLN A 77 9.74 28.27 40.58
N ARG A 78 9.95 29.05 39.50
CA ARG A 78 10.12 30.51 39.58
C ARG A 78 8.86 31.20 40.05
N ASN A 79 7.71 30.83 39.49
CA ASN A 79 6.41 31.41 39.83
C ASN A 79 6.07 31.22 41.32
N HIS A 80 6.52 30.11 41.91
CA HIS A 80 6.29 29.77 43.31
C HIS A 80 7.49 30.06 44.24
N GLU A 81 8.52 30.75 43.74
CA GLU A 81 9.76 31.09 44.48
C GLU A 81 10.46 29.89 45.17
N ALA A 82 10.23 28.66 44.68
CA ALA A 82 10.67 27.40 45.30
C ALA A 82 12.12 27.03 44.91
N PHE A 83 13.05 27.98 45.03
CA PHE A 83 14.46 27.83 44.62
C PHE A 83 15.27 26.88 45.50
N ASP A 84 14.75 26.53 46.68
CA ASP A 84 15.31 25.56 47.63
C ASP A 84 15.05 24.11 47.23
N ARG A 85 14.10 23.86 46.30
CA ARG A 85 13.72 22.53 45.82
C ARG A 85 14.28 22.25 44.43
N SER A 86 14.48 20.98 44.08
CA SER A 86 14.86 20.61 42.71
C SER A 86 13.70 20.86 41.73
N PRO A 87 13.95 21.37 40.50
CA PRO A 87 12.94 21.47 39.44
C PRO A 87 12.22 20.15 39.16
N GLU A 88 12.89 19.01 39.29
CA GLU A 88 12.30 17.68 39.07
C GLU A 88 11.21 17.32 40.10
N SER A 89 11.24 17.98 41.28
CA SER A 89 10.24 17.79 42.33
C SER A 89 9.02 18.69 42.20
N MET A 90 8.99 19.58 41.19
CA MET A 90 7.83 20.42 40.92
C MET A 90 6.66 19.55 40.46
N PRO A 91 5.40 19.92 40.78
CA PRO A 91 4.20 19.14 40.45
C PRO A 91 3.83 19.24 38.97
N VAL A 92 4.79 18.97 38.09
CA VAL A 92 4.67 18.98 36.63
C VAL A 92 4.98 17.58 36.11
N TYR A 93 3.99 16.98 35.45
CA TYR A 93 3.99 15.56 35.09
C TYR A 93 3.80 15.40 33.58
N ALA A 94 4.64 14.59 32.96
CA ALA A 94 4.46 14.18 31.56
C ALA A 94 3.38 13.09 31.48
N THR A 95 2.42 13.25 30.59
CA THR A 95 1.28 12.34 30.43
C THR A 95 1.00 12.06 28.96
N ILE A 96 0.48 10.86 28.67
CA ILE A 96 0.02 10.46 27.34
C ILE A 96 -1.40 9.90 27.48
N ALA A 97 -2.40 10.78 27.49
CA ALA A 97 -3.79 10.36 27.69
C ALA A 97 -4.34 9.46 26.57
N SER A 98 -3.75 9.50 25.37
CA SER A 98 -4.09 8.62 24.24
C SER A 98 -3.61 7.18 24.40
N ARG A 99 -2.69 6.93 25.35
CA ARG A 99 -2.14 5.61 25.64
C ARG A 99 -2.94 4.97 26.77
N PHE A 100 -3.52 3.80 26.50
CA PHE A 100 -4.17 3.01 27.54
C PHE A 100 -3.16 2.65 28.65
N ASN A 101 -3.58 2.85 29.91
CA ASN A 101 -2.77 2.59 31.10
C ASN A 101 -1.39 3.28 31.07
N ASP A 102 -1.36 4.56 30.66
CA ASP A 102 -0.14 5.36 30.65
C ASP A 102 0.46 5.53 32.07
N PRO A 103 1.74 5.19 32.28
CA PRO A 103 2.40 5.37 33.58
C PRO A 103 2.44 6.84 34.04
N GLY A 104 2.55 7.78 33.09
CA GLY A 104 2.54 9.22 33.37
C GLY A 104 1.20 9.68 33.94
N VAL A 105 0.09 9.29 33.31
CA VAL A 105 -1.27 9.55 33.81
C VAL A 105 -1.50 8.89 35.17
N ASN A 106 -1.04 7.65 35.37
CA ASN A 106 -1.17 6.97 36.67
C ASN A 106 -0.39 7.70 37.78
N HIS A 107 0.81 8.19 37.46
CA HIS A 107 1.59 8.98 38.40
C HIS A 107 0.92 10.33 38.71
N PHE A 108 0.43 11.03 37.69
CA PHE A 108 -0.34 12.26 37.85
C PHE A 108 -1.59 12.05 38.73
N TYR A 109 -2.34 10.96 38.49
CA TYR A 109 -3.51 10.59 39.28
C TYR A 109 -3.19 10.41 40.77
N ASN A 110 -2.15 9.65 41.10
CA ASN A 110 -1.72 9.45 42.49
C ASN A 110 -1.32 10.76 43.18
N GLN A 111 -0.76 11.71 42.44
CA GLN A 111 -0.37 13.02 42.98
C GLN A 111 -1.58 13.96 43.11
N LEU A 112 -2.54 13.88 42.19
CA LEU A 112 -3.82 14.57 42.29
C LEU A 112 -4.61 14.11 43.52
N LEU A 113 -4.66 12.79 43.80
CA LEU A 113 -5.29 12.28 45.01
C LEU A 113 -4.70 12.90 46.28
N LYS A 114 -3.37 12.95 46.40
CA LYS A 114 -2.70 13.58 47.54
C LYS A 114 -3.03 15.07 47.68
N ALA A 115 -3.10 15.79 46.56
CA ALA A 115 -3.45 17.21 46.57
C ALA A 115 -4.90 17.42 47.03
N LEU A 116 -5.83 16.59 46.56
CA LEU A 116 -7.23 16.59 46.99
C LEU A 116 -7.36 16.28 48.48
N GLU A 117 -6.71 15.22 48.97
CA GLU A 117 -6.72 14.82 50.39
C GLU A 117 -6.13 15.91 51.30
N THR A 118 -5.10 16.62 50.83
CA THR A 118 -4.48 17.72 51.58
C THR A 118 -5.47 18.89 51.76
N ARG A 119 -6.23 19.25 50.72
CA ARG A 119 -7.21 20.35 50.79
C ARG A 119 -8.54 19.91 51.42
N ARG A 120 -8.89 18.64 51.27
CA ARG A 120 -10.14 18.02 51.73
C ARG A 120 -9.88 16.68 52.43
N PRO A 121 -9.47 16.72 53.72
CA PRO A 121 -9.16 15.50 54.48
C PRO A 121 -10.33 14.52 54.62
N ASP A 122 -11.57 14.97 54.39
CA ASP A 122 -12.76 14.12 54.36
C ASP A 122 -12.81 13.15 53.15
N LEU A 123 -11.92 13.33 52.18
CA LEU A 123 -11.71 12.45 51.03
C LEU A 123 -10.63 11.38 51.27
N ASP A 124 -9.91 11.43 52.40
CA ASP A 124 -8.86 10.47 52.73
C ASP A 124 -9.37 9.02 52.68
N GLY A 125 -8.68 8.17 51.91
CA GLY A 125 -9.02 6.76 51.72
C GLY A 125 -10.30 6.49 50.91
N ARG A 126 -10.99 7.52 50.39
CA ARG A 126 -12.17 7.33 49.51
C ARG A 126 -11.79 6.84 48.12
N PHE A 127 -10.62 7.26 47.62
CA PHE A 127 -10.11 6.87 46.32
C PHE A 127 -8.87 5.99 46.48
N ARG A 128 -8.73 4.97 45.64
CA ARG A 128 -7.60 4.04 45.70
C ARG A 128 -6.48 4.52 44.80
N PRO A 129 -5.25 4.70 45.30
CA PRO A 129 -4.11 4.96 44.43
C PRO A 129 -3.89 3.77 43.49
N ILE A 130 -3.39 4.05 42.30
CA ILE A 130 -2.97 3.01 41.36
C ILE A 130 -1.58 2.54 41.80
N ASP A 131 -1.39 1.22 41.86
CA ASP A 131 -0.07 0.61 42.06
C ASP A 131 0.82 0.98 40.88
N ALA A 132 1.56 2.08 41.04
CA ALA A 132 2.49 2.55 40.04
C ALA A 132 3.66 1.56 40.00
N ASP A 133 3.67 0.69 39.00
CA ASP A 133 4.79 -0.21 38.76
C ASP A 133 6.05 0.64 38.53
N ARG A 134 6.94 0.71 39.54
CA ARG A 134 8.12 1.59 39.54
C ARG A 134 9.03 1.37 38.33
N ARG A 135 8.94 0.21 37.68
CA ARG A 135 9.68 -0.14 36.45
C ARG A 135 9.18 0.59 35.20
N MET A 136 7.97 1.13 35.21
CA MET A 136 7.36 1.86 34.09
C MET A 136 7.45 3.39 34.22
N ALA A 137 7.90 3.91 35.36
CA ALA A 137 8.14 5.35 35.56
C ALA A 137 9.37 5.88 34.78
N SER A 138 10.31 4.98 34.44
CA SER A 138 11.30 5.23 33.40
C SER A 138 10.65 4.98 32.04
N GLY A 139 10.17 6.05 31.42
CA GLY A 139 9.34 6.02 30.22
C GLY A 139 9.94 5.19 29.07
N ASN A 140 9.51 3.93 28.96
CA ASN A 140 9.54 3.26 27.67
C ASN A 140 8.45 3.90 26.80
N MET A 141 8.90 4.90 26.04
CA MET A 141 8.21 5.55 24.92
C MET A 141 8.15 4.62 23.68
N ASP A 142 8.26 3.30 23.86
CA ASP A 142 8.52 2.33 22.77
C ASP A 142 7.28 1.89 21.99
N MET A 143 6.19 2.66 21.99
CA MET A 143 4.99 2.35 21.18
C MET A 143 4.75 3.44 20.12
N GLU A 144 5.79 3.84 19.39
CA GLU A 144 5.61 4.59 18.15
C GLU A 144 5.30 3.61 17.00
N ILE A 145 4.11 3.72 16.40
CA ILE A 145 3.75 2.93 15.20
C ILE A 145 4.62 3.35 14.01
N ILE A 146 4.90 4.65 13.89
CA ILE A 146 5.76 5.23 12.86
C ILE A 146 6.85 6.02 13.57
N PRO A 147 8.12 5.59 13.46
CA PRO A 147 9.26 6.30 14.00
C PRO A 147 9.33 7.77 13.54
N SER A 148 9.76 8.65 14.42
CA SER A 148 9.85 10.10 14.13
C SER A 148 10.69 10.46 12.89
N ASP A 149 11.74 9.69 12.57
CA ASP A 149 12.58 9.83 11.38
C ASP A 149 11.90 9.37 10.09
N ARG A 150 10.83 8.57 10.19
CA ARG A 150 10.04 8.04 9.06
C ARG A 150 8.75 8.81 8.80
N ARG A 151 8.48 9.92 9.47
CA ARG A 151 7.22 10.69 9.33
C ARG A 151 6.92 11.16 7.90
N ARG A 152 7.95 11.33 7.06
CA ARG A 152 7.82 11.83 5.67
C ARG A 152 7.81 10.72 4.61
N TYR A 153 7.64 9.45 4.99
CA TYR A 153 7.68 8.31 4.07
C TYR A 153 6.75 8.44 2.84
N LEU A 154 5.55 9.01 2.97
CA LEU A 154 4.66 9.23 1.82
C LEU A 154 5.23 10.25 0.82
N ALA A 155 5.94 11.28 1.30
CA ALA A 155 6.62 12.22 0.43
C ALA A 155 7.81 11.56 -0.27
N GLU A 156 8.55 10.68 0.43
CA GLU A 156 9.65 9.91 -0.18
C GLU A 156 9.14 8.96 -1.27
N ILE A 157 7.97 8.35 -1.08
CA ILE A 157 7.31 7.52 -2.10
C ILE A 157 6.94 8.37 -3.31
N ALA A 158 6.32 9.54 -3.12
CA ALA A 158 5.97 10.45 -4.21
C ALA A 158 7.23 10.90 -4.98
N ASP A 159 8.28 11.35 -4.28
CA ASP A 159 9.56 11.73 -4.88
C ASP A 159 10.19 10.60 -5.69
N THR A 160 10.02 9.35 -5.24
CA THR A 160 10.53 8.17 -5.94
C THR A 160 9.79 7.94 -7.27
N LEU A 161 8.47 8.10 -7.27
CA LEU A 161 7.64 7.97 -8.48
C LEU A 161 7.94 9.09 -9.49
N ASP A 162 8.11 10.33 -9.01
CA ASP A 162 8.46 11.46 -9.88
C ASP A 162 9.84 11.25 -10.54
N LYS A 163 10.84 10.84 -9.77
CA LYS A 163 12.17 10.49 -10.29
C LYS A 163 12.10 9.36 -11.33
N TYR A 164 11.26 8.35 -11.09
CA TYR A 164 11.06 7.25 -12.03
C TYR A 164 10.48 7.74 -13.36
N HIS A 165 9.47 8.60 -13.34
CA HIS A 165 8.88 9.16 -14.56
C HIS A 165 9.83 10.12 -15.30
N ILE A 166 10.60 10.93 -14.58
CA ILE A 166 11.64 11.78 -15.17
C ILE A 166 12.69 10.92 -15.88
N GLU A 167 13.16 9.85 -15.24
CA GLU A 167 14.13 8.95 -15.86
C GLU A 167 13.53 8.22 -17.07
N ALA A 168 12.27 7.80 -17.01
CA ALA A 168 11.57 7.17 -18.14
C ALA A 168 11.55 8.09 -19.38
N GLU A 169 11.19 9.37 -19.21
CA GLU A 169 11.16 10.34 -20.32
C GLU A 169 12.58 10.65 -20.83
N LYS A 170 13.57 10.73 -19.95
CA LYS A 170 14.98 10.91 -20.33
C LYS A 170 15.51 9.72 -21.14
N GLN A 171 15.27 8.49 -20.70
CA GLN A 171 15.67 7.27 -21.40
C GLN A 171 14.98 7.14 -22.75
N ALA A 172 13.68 7.47 -22.81
CA ALA A 172 12.93 7.50 -24.07
C ALA A 172 13.52 8.53 -25.06
N GLY A 173 13.87 9.72 -24.58
CA GLY A 173 14.53 10.74 -25.40
C GLY A 173 15.86 10.26 -25.98
N LEU A 174 16.72 9.64 -25.16
CA LEU A 174 17.98 9.06 -25.64
C LEU A 174 17.77 7.97 -26.70
N ALA A 175 16.78 7.09 -26.49
CA ALA A 175 16.47 6.02 -27.44
C ALA A 175 15.96 6.56 -28.79
N ARG A 176 15.15 7.64 -28.77
CA ARG A 176 14.71 8.35 -29.97
C ARG A 176 15.90 8.91 -30.75
N ASP A 177 16.80 9.59 -30.06
CA ASP A 177 17.94 10.26 -30.67
C ASP A 177 18.91 9.22 -31.25
N LEU A 178 19.13 8.10 -30.55
CA LEU A 178 19.90 6.96 -31.06
C LEU A 178 19.27 6.39 -32.35
N GLN A 179 17.96 6.10 -32.33
CA GLN A 179 17.25 5.59 -33.51
C GLN A 179 17.36 6.54 -34.72
N ALA A 180 17.32 7.86 -34.48
CA ALA A 180 17.46 8.85 -35.53
C ALA A 180 18.88 8.86 -36.14
N LEU A 181 19.92 8.70 -35.31
CA LEU A 181 21.31 8.60 -35.77
C LEU A 181 21.56 7.33 -36.56
N GLU A 182 21.08 6.18 -36.07
CA GLU A 182 21.18 4.89 -36.75
C GLU A 182 20.49 4.93 -38.13
N ARG A 183 19.29 5.52 -38.20
CA ARG A 183 18.58 5.71 -39.47
C ARG A 183 19.33 6.64 -40.43
N SER A 184 19.91 7.73 -39.92
CA SER A 184 20.73 8.65 -40.73
C SER A 184 22.00 7.98 -41.26
N ILE A 185 22.67 7.16 -40.43
CA ILE A 185 23.83 6.35 -40.85
C ILE A 185 23.44 5.36 -41.94
N ALA A 186 22.30 4.68 -41.81
CA ALA A 186 21.83 3.72 -42.82
C ALA A 186 21.55 4.41 -44.16
N LEU A 187 20.89 5.57 -44.14
CA LEU A 187 20.61 6.36 -45.36
C LEU A 187 21.91 6.85 -46.05
N LEU A 188 22.90 7.30 -45.27
CA LEU A 188 24.19 7.78 -45.82
C LEU A 188 25.10 6.64 -46.30
N SER A 189 24.98 5.44 -45.72
CA SER A 189 25.82 4.29 -46.10
C SER A 189 25.34 3.61 -47.39
N GLY A 190 24.13 3.92 -47.87
CA GLY A 190 23.49 3.29 -49.02
C GLY A 190 23.14 1.81 -48.79
N PRO A 191 22.38 1.18 -49.71
CA PRO A 191 22.11 -0.26 -49.63
C PRO A 191 23.41 -1.04 -49.79
N SER A 192 23.88 -1.67 -48.72
CA SER A 192 24.99 -2.63 -48.80
C SER A 192 24.54 -3.86 -49.58
N GLN A 193 25.23 -4.19 -50.68
CA GLN A 193 25.04 -5.40 -51.50
C GLN A 193 25.30 -6.74 -50.77
N ASN A 194 25.39 -6.74 -49.43
CA ASN A 194 25.82 -7.89 -48.63
C ASN A 194 24.84 -8.27 -47.50
N GLU A 195 23.55 -7.98 -47.64
CA GLU A 195 22.52 -8.58 -46.79
C GLU A 195 21.70 -9.60 -47.59
N LYS A 196 22.27 -10.80 -47.76
CA LYS A 196 21.51 -12.01 -48.16
C LYS A 196 21.18 -12.92 -46.99
N ASN A 197 21.41 -12.50 -45.74
CA ASN A 197 21.08 -13.31 -44.56
C ASN A 197 20.77 -12.43 -43.34
N SER A 198 19.54 -11.92 -43.27
CA SER A 198 18.73 -11.94 -42.04
C SER A 198 17.38 -11.30 -42.34
N ASP A 199 16.31 -12.05 -42.10
CA ASP A 199 14.93 -11.60 -42.24
C ASP A 199 14.67 -10.33 -41.43
N MET A 200 14.56 -9.19 -42.13
CA MET A 200 13.81 -8.05 -41.64
C MET A 200 13.20 -7.31 -42.82
N ASN A 201 11.87 -7.32 -42.85
CA ASN A 201 11.05 -6.75 -43.90
C ASN A 201 11.07 -5.22 -43.80
N THR A 202 11.95 -4.59 -44.56
CA THR A 202 11.82 -3.17 -44.92
C THR A 202 11.50 -3.08 -46.40
N ASP A 203 10.21 -2.89 -46.70
CA ASP A 203 9.74 -2.42 -48.00
C ASP A 203 10.27 -0.99 -48.21
N ILE A 204 11.47 -0.88 -48.79
CA ILE A 204 11.98 0.39 -49.31
C ILE A 204 11.52 0.46 -50.77
N VAL A 205 10.56 1.35 -51.01
CA VAL A 205 10.19 1.87 -52.32
C VAL A 205 11.47 2.35 -53.01
N ALA A 206 11.86 1.61 -54.04
CA ALA A 206 12.98 1.92 -54.90
C ALA A 206 12.56 3.02 -55.87
N GLU A 207 13.04 4.25 -55.66
CA GLU A 207 13.26 5.21 -56.74
C GLU A 207 14.35 6.20 -56.32
N ASP A 208 15.19 6.56 -57.29
CA ASP A 208 16.36 7.44 -57.25
C ASP A 208 17.72 6.82 -56.88
N ILE A 209 18.34 6.21 -57.90
CA ILE A 209 19.79 5.93 -57.96
C ILE A 209 20.50 7.23 -58.38
N ILE A 210 21.22 7.86 -57.45
CA ILE A 210 22.26 8.85 -57.79
C ILE A 210 23.60 8.10 -57.83
N GLU A 211 24.19 7.96 -59.02
CA GLU A 211 25.60 7.57 -59.16
C GLU A 211 26.48 8.65 -58.53
N ALA A 212 26.94 8.40 -57.29
CA ALA A 212 27.78 9.34 -56.55
C ALA A 212 29.27 9.17 -56.91
N SER A 213 29.92 10.29 -57.21
CA SER A 213 31.36 10.42 -57.53
C SER A 213 32.27 9.95 -56.38
N SER A 214 33.51 9.57 -56.70
CA SER A 214 34.50 9.06 -55.73
C SER A 214 34.86 10.02 -54.59
N GLU A 215 34.73 11.34 -54.80
CA GLU A 215 34.91 12.36 -53.75
C GLU A 215 33.74 12.38 -52.76
N THR A 216 32.51 12.20 -53.26
CA THR A 216 31.27 12.18 -52.46
C THR A 216 31.22 10.97 -51.52
N GLN A 217 31.83 9.84 -51.92
CA GLN A 217 31.96 8.65 -51.07
C GLN A 217 32.93 8.85 -49.90
N SER A 218 34.00 9.65 -50.07
CA SER A 218 35.00 9.92 -49.02
C SER A 218 34.46 10.88 -47.95
N GLU A 219 33.67 11.87 -48.33
CA GLU A 219 33.00 12.78 -47.39
C GLU A 219 31.88 12.07 -46.61
N ALA A 220 31.07 11.26 -47.30
CA ALA A 220 30.04 10.44 -46.66
C ALA A 220 30.62 9.49 -45.61
N ALA A 221 31.76 8.87 -45.87
CA ALA A 221 32.46 8.01 -44.91
C ALA A 221 32.91 8.78 -43.64
N GLY A 222 33.36 10.03 -43.81
CA GLY A 222 33.75 10.90 -42.69
C GLY A 222 32.56 11.29 -41.80
N GLU A 223 31.42 11.61 -42.41
CA GLU A 223 30.19 11.95 -41.68
C GLU A 223 29.58 10.73 -40.98
N VAL A 224 29.57 9.56 -41.62
CA VAL A 224 29.14 8.31 -40.98
C VAL A 224 29.98 7.99 -39.74
N ALA A 225 31.30 8.20 -39.80
CA ALA A 225 32.17 7.98 -38.65
C ALA A 225 31.86 8.94 -37.48
N ARG A 226 31.48 10.19 -37.77
CA ARG A 226 31.05 11.16 -36.74
C ARG A 226 29.71 10.76 -36.11
N LEU A 227 28.73 10.38 -36.93
CA LEU A 227 27.43 9.93 -36.46
C LEU A 227 27.55 8.67 -35.60
N ARG A 228 28.40 7.71 -35.99
CA ARG A 228 28.67 6.50 -35.17
C ARG A 228 29.23 6.84 -33.80
N ARG A 229 30.23 7.74 -33.72
CA ARG A 229 30.77 8.17 -32.42
C ARG A 229 29.71 8.83 -31.53
N LEU A 230 28.80 9.59 -32.12
CA LEU A 230 27.70 10.20 -31.37
C LEU A 230 26.67 9.16 -30.92
N ALA A 231 26.33 8.20 -31.79
CA ALA A 231 25.46 7.07 -31.47
C ALA A 231 26.02 6.23 -30.32
N ASP A 232 27.31 5.85 -30.38
CA ASP A 232 28.00 5.11 -29.32
C ASP A 232 27.95 5.86 -27.97
N SER A 233 28.16 7.17 -28.02
CA SER A 233 28.07 8.04 -26.83
C SER A 233 26.67 8.06 -26.23
N ILE A 234 25.62 8.21 -27.05
CA ILE A 234 24.23 8.16 -26.59
C ILE A 234 23.87 6.78 -26.06
N GLN A 235 24.22 5.72 -26.79
CA GLN A 235 23.94 4.33 -26.40
C GLN A 235 24.55 4.00 -25.03
N SER A 236 25.75 4.49 -24.73
CA SER A 236 26.40 4.29 -23.42
C SER A 236 25.64 4.91 -22.23
N ARG A 237 24.74 5.86 -22.48
CA ARG A 237 23.92 6.55 -21.48
C ARG A 237 22.53 5.93 -21.31
N ILE A 238 22.16 5.01 -22.20
CA ILE A 238 20.89 4.28 -22.11
C ILE A 238 21.06 3.11 -21.15
N ASN A 239 20.07 2.88 -20.29
CA ASN A 239 20.06 1.75 -19.38
C ASN A 239 20.18 0.42 -20.19
N PRO A 240 21.12 -0.48 -19.84
CA PRO A 240 21.27 -1.76 -20.52
C PRO A 240 20.00 -2.60 -20.64
N GLU A 241 19.11 -2.56 -19.63
CA GLU A 241 17.83 -3.28 -19.67
C GLU A 241 16.89 -2.73 -20.75
N VAL A 242 16.89 -1.41 -20.94
CA VAL A 242 16.11 -0.72 -21.98
C VAL A 242 16.63 -1.10 -23.37
N LEU A 243 17.95 -1.08 -23.57
CA LEU A 243 18.55 -1.52 -24.83
C LEU A 243 18.22 -2.98 -25.13
N GLN A 244 18.33 -3.85 -24.13
CA GLN A 244 17.99 -5.26 -24.28
C GLN A 244 16.51 -5.45 -24.61
N PHE A 245 15.62 -4.66 -24.00
CA PHE A 245 14.19 -4.68 -24.31
C PHE A 245 13.92 -4.28 -25.76
N ILE A 246 14.46 -3.15 -26.23
CA ILE A 246 14.30 -2.68 -27.62
C ILE A 246 14.79 -3.74 -28.62
N GLN A 247 15.98 -4.32 -28.38
CA GLN A 247 16.55 -5.34 -29.25
C GLN A 247 15.71 -6.63 -29.30
N LYS A 248 15.12 -7.04 -28.16
CA LYS A 248 14.27 -8.23 -28.09
C LYS A 248 12.85 -7.98 -28.63
N TRP A 249 12.40 -6.73 -28.65
CA TRP A 249 11.01 -6.37 -28.96
C TRP A 249 10.48 -6.96 -30.29
N PRO A 250 11.22 -6.96 -31.42
CA PRO A 250 10.74 -7.58 -32.65
C PRO A 250 10.43 -9.07 -32.49
N ARG A 251 11.32 -9.82 -31.80
CA ARG A 251 11.12 -11.25 -31.51
C ARG A 251 9.96 -11.46 -30.54
N THR A 252 9.83 -10.60 -29.54
CA THR A 252 8.69 -10.62 -28.62
C THR A 252 7.38 -10.41 -29.36
N ARG A 253 7.29 -9.42 -30.25
CA ARG A 253 6.09 -9.19 -31.07
C ARG A 253 5.72 -10.40 -31.89
N GLU A 254 6.70 -11.05 -32.50
CA GLU A 254 6.45 -12.24 -33.32
C GLU A 254 6.02 -13.44 -32.48
N ALA A 255 6.63 -13.65 -31.32
CA ALA A 255 6.24 -14.71 -30.40
C ALA A 255 4.79 -14.56 -29.89
N TYR A 256 4.35 -13.32 -29.64
CA TYR A 256 2.98 -13.02 -29.20
C TYR A 256 1.95 -13.00 -30.35
N ARG A 257 2.38 -13.10 -31.62
CA ARG A 257 1.50 -13.25 -32.80
C ARG A 257 1.18 -14.72 -33.12
N GLN A 258 1.94 -15.66 -32.55
CA GLN A 258 1.70 -17.09 -32.71
C GLN A 258 0.37 -17.51 -32.08
N GLU A 259 -0.11 -18.71 -32.39
CA GLU A 259 -1.30 -19.30 -31.75
C GLU A 259 -1.01 -19.72 -30.32
N GLU A 260 0.19 -20.24 -30.05
CA GLU A 260 0.60 -20.76 -28.76
C GLU A 260 1.92 -20.16 -28.28
N PHE A 261 2.01 -19.93 -26.97
CA PHE A 261 3.23 -19.55 -26.27
C PHE A 261 3.67 -20.65 -25.33
N ARG A 262 4.89 -21.17 -25.53
CA ARG A 262 5.45 -22.26 -24.73
C ARG A 262 6.54 -21.73 -23.82
N PHE A 263 6.41 -21.99 -22.53
CA PHE A 263 7.42 -21.61 -21.54
C PHE A 263 7.57 -22.68 -20.47
N LYS A 264 8.79 -22.83 -19.98
CA LYS A 264 9.11 -23.85 -18.97
C LYS A 264 9.03 -23.23 -17.58
N VAL A 265 8.19 -23.79 -16.71
CA VAL A 265 8.15 -23.45 -15.29
C VAL A 265 8.63 -24.66 -14.50
N ARG A 266 9.81 -24.54 -13.90
CA ARG A 266 10.54 -25.65 -13.25
C ARG A 266 10.76 -26.78 -14.26
N ASP A 267 10.17 -27.96 -14.04
CA ASP A 267 10.29 -29.13 -14.92
C ASP A 267 9.06 -29.35 -15.82
N ARG A 268 8.09 -28.44 -15.80
CA ARG A 268 6.86 -28.54 -16.61
C ARG A 268 6.87 -27.51 -17.73
N GLU A 269 6.59 -27.97 -18.94
CA GLU A 269 6.28 -27.10 -20.07
C GLU A 269 4.82 -26.66 -19.97
N ILE A 270 4.60 -25.36 -19.99
CA ILE A 270 3.27 -24.76 -20.00
C ILE A 270 3.04 -24.20 -21.40
N VAL A 271 1.95 -24.63 -22.01
CA VAL A 271 1.48 -24.15 -23.31
C VAL A 271 0.30 -23.23 -23.05
N GLN A 272 0.39 -21.98 -23.49
CA GLN A 272 -0.65 -20.98 -23.35
C GLN A 272 -1.19 -20.58 -24.72
N GLN A 273 -2.52 -20.63 -24.89
CA GLN A 273 -3.17 -20.10 -26.08
C GLN A 273 -3.11 -18.57 -26.07
N LEU A 274 -2.69 -17.99 -27.20
CA LEU A 274 -2.53 -16.55 -27.40
C LEU A 274 -3.62 -15.93 -28.27
N LYS A 275 -4.45 -16.75 -28.94
CA LYS A 275 -5.62 -16.27 -29.67
C LYS A 275 -6.88 -17.02 -29.27
N TYR A 276 -7.99 -16.30 -29.31
CA TYR A 276 -9.33 -16.84 -29.24
C TYR A 276 -10.02 -16.59 -30.58
N HIS A 277 -10.67 -17.61 -31.14
CA HIS A 277 -11.45 -17.43 -32.36
C HIS A 277 -12.91 -17.10 -32.01
N SER A 278 -13.41 -15.99 -32.53
CA SER A 278 -14.83 -15.65 -32.44
C SER A 278 -15.69 -16.64 -33.24
N LEU A 279 -17.01 -16.59 -33.05
CA LEU A 279 -17.98 -17.35 -33.87
C LEU A 279 -17.88 -17.02 -35.37
N SER A 280 -17.34 -15.85 -35.74
CA SER A 280 -17.07 -15.46 -37.13
C SER A 280 -15.68 -15.88 -37.64
N GLY A 281 -14.89 -16.60 -36.82
CA GLY A 281 -13.55 -17.08 -37.15
C GLY A 281 -12.42 -16.07 -36.91
N LEU A 282 -12.72 -14.87 -36.42
CA LEU A 282 -11.70 -13.83 -36.17
C LEU A 282 -10.79 -14.24 -35.01
N GLY A 283 -9.49 -14.35 -35.26
CA GLY A 283 -8.48 -14.61 -34.23
C GLY A 283 -8.18 -13.35 -33.41
N ILE A 284 -8.76 -13.27 -32.21
CA ILE A 284 -8.60 -12.16 -31.27
C ILE A 284 -7.40 -12.47 -30.35
N PRO A 285 -6.36 -11.61 -30.29
CA PRO A 285 -5.21 -11.85 -29.43
C PRO A 285 -5.60 -11.67 -27.96
N VAL A 286 -5.11 -12.58 -27.10
CA VAL A 286 -5.25 -12.49 -25.64
C VAL A 286 -4.48 -11.28 -25.10
N ILE A 287 -3.34 -10.95 -25.71
CA ILE A 287 -2.53 -9.77 -25.39
C ILE A 287 -2.26 -9.01 -26.69
N ALA A 288 -2.87 -7.83 -26.82
CA ALA A 288 -2.62 -6.94 -27.95
C ALA A 288 -1.37 -6.09 -27.68
N LEU A 289 -0.33 -6.25 -28.50
CA LEU A 289 0.90 -5.48 -28.40
C LEU A 289 0.82 -4.18 -29.20
N PRO A 290 1.46 -3.10 -28.73
CA PRO A 290 1.48 -1.85 -29.48
C PRO A 290 2.23 -1.99 -30.81
N ALA A 291 1.75 -1.26 -31.82
CA ALA A 291 2.35 -1.20 -33.14
C ALA A 291 3.39 -0.07 -33.28
N TYR A 292 4.07 0.30 -32.19
CA TYR A 292 5.03 1.40 -32.20
C TYR A 292 6.27 1.05 -33.04
N GLU A 293 6.65 1.98 -33.91
CA GLU A 293 7.93 1.97 -34.63
C GLU A 293 8.98 2.86 -33.95
N SER A 294 8.52 3.86 -33.20
CA SER A 294 9.38 4.80 -32.49
C SER A 294 10.00 4.16 -31.25
N ALA A 295 11.32 4.22 -31.14
CA ALA A 295 12.04 3.80 -29.94
C ALA A 295 11.60 4.63 -28.71
N TYR A 296 11.20 5.90 -28.90
CA TYR A 296 10.66 6.75 -27.84
C TYR A 296 9.41 6.12 -27.18
N GLU A 297 8.42 5.74 -27.99
CA GLU A 297 7.17 5.18 -27.48
C GLU A 297 7.39 3.78 -26.91
N LEU A 298 8.31 3.01 -27.50
CA LEU A 298 8.65 1.69 -26.98
C LEU A 298 9.29 1.75 -25.60
N VAL A 299 10.19 2.71 -25.34
CA VAL A 299 10.79 2.91 -24.02
C VAL A 299 9.76 3.44 -23.03
N ARG A 300 8.86 4.35 -23.44
CA ARG A 300 7.76 4.78 -22.55
C ARG A 300 6.85 3.62 -22.17
N TYR A 301 6.54 2.75 -23.13
CA TYR A 301 5.80 1.52 -22.87
C TYR A 301 6.54 0.61 -21.88
N PHE A 302 7.84 0.37 -22.06
CA PHE A 302 8.68 -0.40 -21.13
C PHE A 302 8.62 0.11 -19.69
N TYR A 303 8.71 1.43 -19.50
CA TYR A 303 8.69 2.03 -18.16
C TYR A 303 7.29 2.14 -17.56
N LYS A 304 6.25 2.44 -18.34
CA LYS A 304 4.95 2.86 -17.77
C LYS A 304 3.92 1.73 -17.72
N GLU A 305 3.97 0.79 -18.66
CA GLU A 305 2.88 -0.18 -18.85
C GLU A 305 3.40 -1.61 -18.91
N ASN A 306 4.36 -1.84 -19.81
CA ASN A 306 5.02 -3.10 -20.13
C ASN A 306 4.06 -4.28 -20.37
N LEU A 307 4.64 -5.45 -20.64
CA LEU A 307 3.88 -6.69 -20.74
C LEU A 307 3.32 -7.11 -19.37
N PRO A 308 2.15 -7.77 -19.33
CA PRO A 308 1.70 -8.50 -18.16
C PRO A 308 2.83 -9.35 -17.55
N GLY A 309 2.95 -9.35 -16.22
CA GLY A 309 4.00 -10.08 -15.51
C GLY A 309 5.39 -9.47 -15.63
N SER A 310 5.53 -8.28 -16.19
CA SER A 310 6.79 -7.52 -16.24
C SER A 310 6.62 -6.19 -15.51
N PHE A 311 7.66 -5.75 -14.79
CA PHE A 311 7.66 -4.46 -14.10
C PHE A 311 7.34 -3.32 -15.09
N PRO A 312 6.51 -2.31 -14.72
CA PRO A 312 5.93 -2.05 -13.40
C PRO A 312 4.63 -2.81 -13.07
N TYR A 313 4.29 -3.85 -13.83
CA TYR A 313 3.12 -4.70 -13.63
C TYR A 313 1.77 -3.99 -13.81
N THR A 314 1.76 -2.85 -14.52
CA THR A 314 0.56 -2.04 -14.78
C THR A 314 -0.54 -2.87 -15.44
N ALA A 315 -0.19 -3.70 -16.42
CA ALA A 315 -1.16 -4.54 -17.11
C ALA A 315 -1.61 -5.75 -16.27
N ALA A 316 -0.67 -6.41 -15.58
CA ALA A 316 -0.92 -7.45 -14.59
C ALA A 316 0.37 -7.85 -13.87
N VAL A 317 0.24 -8.47 -12.69
CA VAL A 317 1.35 -9.08 -11.94
C VAL A 317 1.80 -10.44 -12.51
N PHE A 318 0.98 -11.08 -13.35
CA PHE A 318 1.31 -12.37 -13.98
C PHE A 318 1.33 -12.25 -15.51
N PRO A 319 2.18 -13.01 -16.22
CA PRO A 319 2.25 -12.98 -17.67
C PRO A 319 0.96 -13.39 -18.37
N PHE A 320 0.26 -14.37 -17.81
CA PHE A 320 -0.99 -14.88 -18.32
C PHE A 320 -1.96 -15.13 -17.18
N ARG A 321 -3.26 -15.03 -17.47
CA ARG A 321 -4.30 -15.51 -16.56
C ARG A 321 -4.18 -17.02 -16.45
N LYS A 322 -4.39 -17.57 -15.26
CA LYS A 322 -4.44 -19.02 -15.10
C LYS A 322 -5.66 -19.58 -15.85
N GLN A 323 -5.45 -20.64 -16.61
CA GLN A 323 -6.53 -21.37 -17.27
C GLN A 323 -7.21 -22.30 -16.27
N GLY A 324 -8.56 -22.36 -16.31
CA GLY A 324 -9.36 -23.25 -15.44
C GLY A 324 -9.39 -22.86 -13.96
N GLU A 325 -9.05 -21.62 -13.62
CA GLU A 325 -9.15 -21.11 -12.25
C GLU A 325 -9.80 -19.72 -12.30
N ASP A 326 -11.13 -19.67 -12.26
CA ASP A 326 -11.86 -18.39 -12.17
C ASP A 326 -11.46 -17.68 -10.86
N PRO A 327 -11.13 -16.38 -10.87
CA PRO A 327 -10.82 -15.63 -9.65
C PRO A 327 -12.03 -15.45 -8.71
N THR A 328 -13.22 -15.89 -9.13
CA THR A 328 -14.46 -15.81 -8.36
C THR A 328 -14.25 -16.32 -6.94
N ARG A 329 -14.66 -15.47 -6.01
CA ARG A 329 -14.66 -15.74 -4.58
C ARG A 329 -15.99 -15.26 -4.04
N MET A 330 -16.90 -16.19 -3.82
CA MET A 330 -18.26 -15.88 -3.44
C MET A 330 -18.35 -15.55 -1.94
N PHE A 331 -18.98 -14.42 -1.64
CA PHE A 331 -19.27 -14.01 -0.27
C PHE A 331 -20.47 -14.76 0.28
N ALA A 332 -20.35 -15.28 1.50
CA ALA A 332 -21.46 -15.82 2.27
C ALA A 332 -21.30 -15.53 3.76
N GLY A 333 -22.44 -15.38 4.44
CA GLY A 333 -22.50 -15.06 5.85
C GLY A 333 -23.90 -14.60 6.19
N GLU A 334 -24.71 -15.47 6.80
CA GLU A 334 -26.04 -15.14 7.26
C GLU A 334 -26.49 -16.12 8.35
N GLY A 335 -26.99 -15.60 9.46
CA GLY A 335 -27.49 -16.39 10.58
C GLY A 335 -26.37 -17.09 11.35
N GLY A 336 -26.60 -18.35 11.69
CA GLY A 336 -25.64 -19.18 12.42
C GLY A 336 -24.55 -19.79 11.54
N PRO A 337 -23.45 -20.28 12.15
CA PRO A 337 -22.35 -20.95 11.46
C PRO A 337 -22.79 -22.06 10.50
N GLU A 338 -23.70 -22.92 10.95
CA GLU A 338 -24.17 -24.08 10.19
C GLU A 338 -24.88 -23.67 8.90
N ARG A 339 -25.71 -22.61 8.96
CA ARG A 339 -26.40 -22.07 7.77
C ARG A 339 -25.42 -21.50 6.76
N THR A 340 -24.40 -20.79 7.24
CA THR A 340 -23.36 -20.21 6.39
C THR A 340 -22.48 -21.31 5.77
N ASN A 341 -22.14 -22.34 6.53
CA ASN A 341 -21.40 -23.51 6.02
C ASN A 341 -22.18 -24.25 4.92
N ILE A 342 -23.50 -24.46 5.08
CA ILE A 342 -24.35 -25.02 4.01
C ILE A 342 -24.25 -24.17 2.74
N ARG A 343 -24.26 -22.84 2.87
CA ARG A 343 -24.12 -21.93 1.73
C ARG A 343 -22.75 -22.03 1.06
N PHE A 344 -21.66 -22.16 1.83
CA PHE A 344 -20.33 -22.40 1.26
C PHE A 344 -20.26 -23.69 0.47
N HIS A 345 -20.80 -24.79 1.01
CA HIS A 345 -20.87 -26.05 0.27
C HIS A 345 -21.70 -25.89 -1.01
N TYR A 346 -22.86 -25.23 -0.96
CA TYR A 346 -23.65 -24.97 -2.16
C TYR A 346 -22.85 -24.20 -3.23
N LEU A 347 -22.18 -23.10 -2.83
CA LEU A 347 -21.42 -22.24 -3.74
C LEU A 347 -20.26 -22.97 -4.40
N THR A 348 -19.56 -23.81 -3.64
CA THR A 348 -18.41 -24.57 -4.13
C THR A 348 -18.80 -25.76 -5.00
N HIS A 349 -20.01 -26.32 -4.84
CA HIS A 349 -20.52 -27.38 -5.73
C HIS A 349 -21.00 -26.84 -7.08
N THR A 350 -21.53 -25.61 -7.14
CA THR A 350 -21.93 -25.01 -8.42
C THR A 350 -20.74 -24.66 -9.32
N GLU A 351 -19.59 -24.34 -8.73
CA GLU A 351 -18.35 -24.05 -9.47
C GLU A 351 -17.82 -25.29 -10.21
N SER A 352 -17.94 -26.50 -9.65
CA SER A 352 -17.52 -27.72 -10.36
C SER A 352 -18.44 -28.06 -11.55
N THR A 353 -19.75 -27.82 -11.43
CA THR A 353 -20.71 -28.15 -12.51
C THR A 353 -20.76 -27.12 -13.64
N ALA A 354 -20.42 -25.86 -13.38
CA ALA A 354 -20.42 -24.80 -14.40
C ALA A 354 -19.19 -24.89 -15.33
N GLU A 355 -18.04 -25.34 -14.82
CA GLU A 355 -16.86 -25.65 -15.63
C GLU A 355 -17.10 -26.85 -16.56
N ASP A 356 -17.87 -27.85 -16.11
CA ASP A 356 -18.25 -29.00 -16.94
C ASP A 356 -19.26 -28.62 -18.04
N ALA A 357 -20.25 -27.77 -17.73
CA ALA A 357 -21.29 -27.37 -18.69
C ALA A 357 -20.77 -26.47 -19.83
N ALA A 358 -19.74 -25.66 -19.58
CA ALA A 358 -19.09 -24.84 -20.61
C ALA A 358 -18.29 -25.65 -21.64
N HIS A 359 -18.06 -26.95 -21.38
CA HIS A 359 -17.33 -27.86 -22.26
C HIS A 359 -18.21 -28.92 -22.95
N THR A 360 -19.52 -28.96 -22.70
CA THR A 360 -20.41 -30.02 -23.22
C THR A 360 -21.51 -29.57 -24.16
N ASP A 361 -21.52 -28.33 -24.63
CA ASP A 361 -22.56 -27.87 -25.57
C ASP A 361 -22.04 -27.74 -27.01
N GLU A 362 -21.50 -28.84 -27.53
CA GLU A 362 -21.36 -29.06 -28.97
C GLU A 362 -21.29 -30.58 -29.25
N SER A 363 -22.40 -31.13 -29.77
CA SER A 363 -22.51 -32.34 -30.62
C SER A 363 -23.59 -33.36 -30.19
N THR A 364 -24.85 -33.06 -30.47
CA THR A 364 -25.81 -34.14 -30.78
C THR A 364 -26.74 -33.75 -31.92
N THR A 365 -26.21 -33.76 -33.15
CA THR A 365 -26.95 -34.19 -34.35
C THR A 365 -25.97 -34.56 -35.47
N SER A 366 -25.64 -35.85 -35.62
CA SER A 366 -25.67 -36.54 -36.92
C SER A 366 -25.27 -38.02 -36.78
N THR A 367 -25.96 -38.82 -37.58
CA THR A 367 -25.91 -40.27 -37.74
C THR A 367 -24.55 -40.81 -38.21
N ASP A 368 -24.13 -41.89 -37.55
CA ASP A 368 -23.66 -43.16 -38.13
C ASP A 368 -22.62 -43.10 -39.27
N GLN A 369 -21.36 -43.39 -38.95
CA GLN A 369 -20.50 -44.41 -39.59
C GLN A 369 -19.02 -44.25 -39.17
N GLY A 370 -18.36 -45.36 -38.83
CA GLY A 370 -16.89 -45.45 -38.94
C GLY A 370 -16.12 -45.69 -37.63
N THR A 371 -16.06 -46.95 -37.22
CA THR A 371 -15.01 -47.52 -36.36
C THR A 371 -13.60 -47.18 -36.85
N ALA A 372 -12.79 -46.56 -35.98
CA ALA A 372 -11.33 -46.71 -35.81
C ALA A 372 -10.63 -45.38 -35.48
N ALA A 373 -10.62 -44.99 -34.20
CA ALA A 373 -9.61 -44.15 -33.55
C ALA A 373 -9.88 -44.07 -32.04
N ALA A 374 -10.04 -45.23 -31.39
CA ALA A 374 -10.09 -45.32 -29.95
C ALA A 374 -8.68 -45.59 -29.44
N GLU A 375 -7.89 -44.53 -29.20
CA GLU A 375 -6.71 -44.51 -28.34
C GLU A 375 -5.96 -43.18 -28.59
N GLN A 376 -6.17 -42.20 -27.70
CA GLN A 376 -5.38 -40.97 -27.44
C GLN A 376 -6.28 -39.76 -27.16
N SER A 377 -7.16 -39.86 -26.16
CA SER A 377 -7.75 -38.67 -25.52
C SER A 377 -8.14 -38.99 -24.07
N ALA A 378 -7.21 -39.59 -23.35
CA ALA A 378 -7.30 -39.69 -21.91
C ALA A 378 -6.02 -39.04 -21.40
N HIS A 379 -6.06 -37.76 -20.99
CA HIS A 379 -5.14 -37.15 -20.02
C HIS A 379 -5.44 -35.66 -19.71
N THR A 380 -6.63 -35.13 -19.96
CA THR A 380 -7.03 -33.83 -19.37
C THR A 380 -7.68 -34.09 -18.03
N LYS A 381 -6.86 -34.35 -17.00
CA LYS A 381 -7.34 -34.27 -15.60
C LYS A 381 -7.76 -32.82 -15.37
N THR A 382 -9.06 -32.57 -15.27
CA THR A 382 -9.62 -31.33 -14.74
C THR A 382 -8.92 -31.04 -13.41
N ALA A 383 -8.35 -29.85 -13.28
CA ALA A 383 -7.73 -29.43 -12.04
C ALA A 383 -8.78 -29.48 -10.91
N PRO A 384 -8.44 -29.91 -9.69
CA PRO A 384 -9.41 -29.94 -8.60
C PRO A 384 -9.98 -28.54 -8.37
N SER A 385 -11.31 -28.41 -8.38
CA SER A 385 -12.03 -27.17 -8.09
C SER A 385 -11.53 -26.60 -6.75
N VAL A 386 -10.88 -25.44 -6.78
CA VAL A 386 -10.30 -24.84 -5.58
C VAL A 386 -11.40 -24.09 -4.84
N ALA A 387 -11.85 -24.61 -3.70
CA ALA A 387 -12.82 -23.92 -2.85
C ALA A 387 -12.24 -22.59 -2.33
N ARG A 388 -12.82 -21.46 -2.75
CA ARG A 388 -12.43 -20.12 -2.30
C ARG A 388 -13.56 -19.45 -1.54
N LEU A 389 -13.52 -19.57 -0.23
CA LEU A 389 -14.54 -19.01 0.64
C LEU A 389 -14.25 -17.53 0.94
N SER A 390 -15.31 -16.75 1.13
CA SER A 390 -15.26 -15.40 1.69
C SER A 390 -16.38 -15.23 2.70
N THR A 391 -16.00 -15.04 3.97
CA THR A 391 -16.92 -14.97 5.10
C THR A 391 -17.31 -13.53 5.40
N ALA A 392 -18.60 -13.26 5.51
CA ALA A 392 -19.14 -12.00 6.03
C ALA A 392 -19.64 -12.21 7.46
N PHE A 393 -19.09 -11.48 8.43
CA PHE A 393 -19.50 -11.55 9.84
C PHE A 393 -20.62 -10.55 10.16
N ASP A 394 -21.47 -10.88 11.12
CA ASP A 394 -22.50 -9.95 11.60
C ASP A 394 -21.89 -8.77 12.36
N SER A 395 -22.66 -7.70 12.56
CA SER A 395 -22.14 -6.51 13.25
C SER A 395 -21.75 -6.79 14.71
N VAL A 396 -22.31 -7.81 15.35
CA VAL A 396 -22.00 -8.14 16.75
C VAL A 396 -20.59 -8.73 16.83
N THR A 397 -20.29 -9.71 15.98
CA THR A 397 -18.97 -10.33 15.84
C THR A 397 -17.91 -9.32 15.37
N LEU A 398 -18.26 -8.44 14.40
CA LEU A 398 -17.33 -7.41 13.89
C LEU A 398 -16.85 -6.43 14.96
N TYR A 399 -17.65 -6.21 16.02
CA TYR A 399 -17.31 -5.33 17.13
C TYR A 399 -16.71 -6.09 18.32
N GLY A 400 -16.50 -7.40 18.21
CA GLY A 400 -15.91 -8.22 19.27
C GLY A 400 -16.83 -8.42 20.48
N GLU A 401 -18.15 -8.37 20.27
CA GLU A 401 -19.17 -8.52 21.31
C GLU A 401 -19.81 -9.91 21.26
N ASP A 402 -20.28 -10.38 22.41
CA ASP A 402 -21.09 -11.60 22.49
C ASP A 402 -22.58 -11.30 22.18
N PRO A 403 -23.31 -12.24 21.53
CA PRO A 403 -24.75 -12.17 21.40
C PRO A 403 -25.46 -12.02 22.76
N ALA A 404 -26.37 -11.06 22.85
CA ALA A 404 -27.12 -10.78 24.07
C ALA A 404 -28.61 -10.60 23.80
N ARG A 405 -29.44 -10.83 24.81
CA ARG A 405 -30.90 -10.60 24.75
C ARG A 405 -31.29 -9.12 24.75
N ARG A 406 -30.33 -8.22 24.96
CA ARG A 406 -30.57 -6.78 24.96
C ARG A 406 -31.01 -6.36 23.55
N PRO A 407 -32.12 -5.62 23.37
CA PRO A 407 -32.70 -5.40 22.04
C PRO A 407 -31.78 -4.74 21.01
N ASP A 408 -30.84 -3.90 21.46
CA ASP A 408 -29.81 -3.24 20.64
C ASP A 408 -28.76 -4.20 20.05
N ILE A 409 -28.59 -5.38 20.65
CA ILE A 409 -27.72 -6.47 20.18
C ILE A 409 -28.56 -7.55 19.51
N TYR A 410 -29.61 -8.05 20.17
CA TYR A 410 -30.40 -9.20 19.73
C TYR A 410 -30.93 -9.04 18.30
N GLY A 411 -31.42 -7.86 17.94
CA GLY A 411 -31.94 -7.57 16.59
C GLY A 411 -30.87 -7.54 15.49
N LYS A 412 -29.58 -7.67 15.83
CA LYS A 412 -28.45 -7.63 14.89
C LYS A 412 -27.73 -8.97 14.76
N VAL A 413 -27.94 -9.89 15.71
CA VAL A 413 -27.27 -11.20 15.74
C VAL A 413 -27.64 -12.00 14.49
N GLY A 414 -26.64 -12.41 13.71
CA GLY A 414 -26.80 -13.16 12.47
C GLY A 414 -27.43 -12.39 11.31
N ASN A 415 -27.64 -11.08 11.45
CA ASN A 415 -28.12 -10.22 10.36
C ASN A 415 -26.94 -9.62 9.61
N SER A 416 -27.05 -9.59 8.28
CA SER A 416 -26.00 -9.09 7.37
C SER A 416 -24.63 -9.79 7.51
N GLY A 417 -24.61 -10.98 8.13
CA GLY A 417 -23.40 -11.75 8.36
C GLY A 417 -23.64 -12.96 9.25
N VAL A 418 -22.63 -13.81 9.38
CA VAL A 418 -22.63 -14.96 10.30
C VAL A 418 -22.25 -14.52 11.73
N SER A 419 -22.94 -15.06 12.73
CA SER A 419 -22.62 -14.83 14.14
C SER A 419 -21.64 -15.88 14.65
N VAL A 420 -20.47 -15.47 15.13
CA VAL A 420 -19.39 -16.39 15.57
C VAL A 420 -18.78 -15.90 16.90
N PRO A 421 -19.46 -16.11 18.04
CA PRO A 421 -18.96 -15.67 19.34
C PRO A 421 -17.91 -16.59 19.96
N THR A 422 -17.90 -17.87 19.59
CA THR A 422 -16.99 -18.85 20.18
C THR A 422 -16.14 -19.56 19.14
N LEU A 423 -15.07 -20.20 19.63
CA LEU A 423 -14.24 -21.08 18.81
C LEU A 423 -15.05 -22.27 18.26
N ASP A 424 -16.04 -22.77 19.00
CA ASP A 424 -16.86 -23.89 18.53
C ASP A 424 -17.78 -23.47 17.38
N ASP A 425 -18.27 -22.23 17.38
CA ASP A 425 -18.99 -21.64 16.24
C ASP A 425 -18.08 -21.49 15.01
N CYS A 426 -16.81 -21.11 15.22
CA CYS A 426 -15.82 -21.06 14.14
C CYS A 426 -15.48 -22.44 13.56
N LYS A 427 -15.53 -23.51 14.36
CA LYS A 427 -15.34 -24.90 13.87
C LYS A 427 -16.53 -25.43 13.07
N LYS A 428 -17.74 -24.91 13.33
CA LYS A 428 -18.98 -25.30 12.64
C LYS A 428 -19.13 -24.59 11.30
N LEU A 429 -18.62 -23.36 11.23
CA LEU A 429 -18.44 -22.60 10.00
C LEU A 429 -17.41 -23.28 9.10
#